data_AF-A0A0N4TBA0-F1
#
_entry.id   AF-A0A0N4TBA0-F1
#
_cell.length_a   1.000
_cell.length_b   1.000
_cell.length_c   1.000
_cell.angle_alpha   90.00
_cell.angle_beta   90.00
_cell.angle_gamma   90.00
#
_symmetry.space_group_name_H-M   'P 1'
#
loop_
_entity.id
_entity.type
_entity.pdbx_description
1 polymer ?
#
loop_
_entity_poly.entity_id
_entity_poly.type
_entity_poly.pdbx_seq_one_letter_code
_entity_poly.pdbx_strand_id
1 'polypeptide(L)' 'MIGTLLISFFKSFYLAVEEVSGEIRVLRELDYERRTSYHLIAVPINRPQQEEAIHVIVNVIDENDNTPTFPVSSTDQFW' A
#
# COMPACT_ATOMS: atom_id res chain seq x y z
N MET A 1 26.54 -10.61 -14.31
CA MET A 1 25.71 -10.85 -13.12
C MET A 1 25.56 -9.53 -12.37
N ILE A 2 24.83 -8.52 -12.89
CA ILE A 2 24.81 -7.15 -12.33
C ILE A 2 23.39 -6.50 -12.28
N GLY A 3 22.35 -7.05 -12.90
CA GLY A 3 21.06 -6.33 -13.04
C GLY A 3 19.97 -6.60 -12.00
N THR A 4 20.07 -7.63 -11.16
CA THR A 4 18.89 -8.15 -10.45
C THR A 4 18.66 -7.52 -9.07
N LEU A 5 19.69 -6.96 -8.42
CA LEU A 5 19.61 -6.58 -7.00
C LEU A 5 18.96 -5.20 -6.74
N LEU A 6 18.97 -4.29 -7.73
CA LEU A 6 18.41 -2.94 -7.58
C LEU A 6 16.88 -2.93 -7.81
N ILE A 7 16.40 -3.73 -8.76
CA ILE A 7 14.96 -3.90 -9.04
C ILE A 7 14.25 -4.59 -7.86
N SER A 8 14.95 -5.47 -7.13
CA SER A 8 14.40 -6.10 -5.92
C SER A 8 14.11 -5.13 -4.78
N PHE A 9 14.61 -3.89 -4.80
CA PHE A 9 14.31 -2.91 -3.74
C PHE A 9 12.91 -2.27 -3.87
N PHE A 10 12.25 -2.31 -5.03
CA PHE A 10 10.90 -1.72 -5.21
C PHE A 10 9.76 -2.73 -5.33
N LYS A 11 9.99 -3.99 -4.93
CA LYS A 11 8.92 -4.97 -4.79
C LYS A 11 8.48 -5.00 -3.33
N SER A 12 7.39 -4.29 -3.02
CA SER A 12 6.69 -4.53 -1.76
C SER A 12 5.98 -5.89 -1.84
N PHE A 13 5.66 -6.47 -0.69
CA PHE A 13 4.88 -7.72 -0.65
C PHE A 13 3.49 -7.56 -1.30
N TYR A 14 2.95 -6.34 -1.31
CA TYR A 14 1.60 -6.02 -1.77
C TYR A 14 1.55 -5.31 -3.14
N LEU A 15 2.60 -4.54 -3.49
CA LEU A 15 2.64 -3.73 -4.71
C LEU A 15 3.90 -4.01 -5.52
N ALA A 16 3.77 -3.99 -6.84
CA ALA A 16 4.87 -3.95 -7.80
C ALA A 16 4.82 -2.67 -8.62
N VAL A 17 5.99 -2.17 -8.99
CA VAL A 17 6.15 -1.07 -9.95
C VAL A 17 6.98 -1.60 -11.12
N GLU A 18 6.50 -1.42 -12.35
CA GLU A 18 7.27 -1.73 -13.55
C GLU A 18 8.23 -0.58 -13.87
N GLU A 19 9.49 -0.91 -14.12
CA GLU A 19 10.60 0.06 -14.12
C GLU A 19 10.56 1.03 -15.31
N VAL A 20 10.08 0.58 -16.48
CA VAL A 20 10.14 1.38 -17.72
C VAL A 20 8.91 2.25 -17.92
N SER A 21 7.72 1.70 -17.67
CA SER A 21 6.42 2.33 -17.84
C SER A 21 5.95 3.04 -16.57
N GLY A 22 6.47 2.66 -15.40
CA GLY A 22 5.99 3.15 -14.11
C GLY A 22 4.65 2.53 -13.69
N GLU A 23 4.16 1.49 -14.36
CA GLU A 23 2.89 0.84 -14.02
C GLU A 23 2.93 0.26 -12.61
N ILE A 24 1.94 0.65 -11.79
CA ILE A 24 1.77 0.14 -10.42
C ILE A 24 0.71 -0.96 -10.43
N ARG A 25 1.06 -2.14 -9.93
CA ARG A 25 0.17 -3.30 -9.84
C ARG A 25 0.01 -3.80 -8.42
N VAL A 26 -1.20 -4.24 -8.10
CA VAL A 26 -1.51 -4.97 -6.86
C VAL A 26 -1.08 -6.43 -7.03
N LEU A 27 -0.29 -6.95 -6.08
CA LEU A 27 0.18 -8.33 -6.07
C LEU A 27 -0.64 -9.24 -5.15
N ARG A 28 -1.32 -8.66 -4.17
CA ARG A 28 -2.12 -9.34 -3.14
C ARG A 28 -3.29 -8.45 -2.73
N GLU A 29 -4.34 -9.06 -2.20
CA GLU A 29 -5.49 -8.34 -1.66
C GLU A 29 -5.05 -7.26 -0.66
N LEU A 30 -5.66 -6.09 -0.80
CA LEU A 30 -5.49 -4.96 0.10
C LEU A 30 -6.63 -4.99 1.11
N ASP A 31 -6.34 -4.59 2.33
CA ASP A 31 -7.23 -4.64 3.46
C ASP A 31 -7.11 -3.29 4.17
N TYR A 32 -8.21 -2.54 4.19
CA TYR A 32 -8.24 -1.16 4.68
C TYR A 32 -7.97 -1.11 6.19
N GLU A 33 -8.56 -2.05 6.95
CA GLU A 33 -8.41 -2.21 8.39
C GLU A 33 -6.96 -2.52 8.77
N ARG A 34 -6.20 -3.17 7.89
CA ARG A 34 -4.76 -3.42 8.09
C ARG A 34 -3.90 -2.24 7.68
N ARG A 35 -4.19 -1.61 6.53
CA ARG A 35 -3.35 -0.55 5.97
C ARG A 35 -4.12 0.34 5.01
N THR A 36 -4.23 1.61 5.36
CA THR A 36 -5.00 2.60 4.59
C THR A 36 -4.24 3.24 3.42
N SER A 37 -2.90 3.21 3.42
CA SER A 37 -2.12 3.79 2.33
C SER A 37 -0.71 3.21 2.14
N TYR A 38 -0.18 3.35 0.92
CA TYR A 38 1.21 3.06 0.56
C TYR A 38 1.88 4.31 -0.02
N HIS A 39 3.08 4.62 0.47
CA HIS A 39 3.87 5.74 -0.01
C HIS A 39 5.06 5.20 -0.79
N LEU A 40 5.15 5.58 -2.06
CA LEU A 40 6.22 5.18 -2.96
C LEU A 40 7.02 6.43 -3.35
N ILE A 41 8.33 6.24 -3.54
CA ILE A 41 9.25 7.30 -3.97
C ILE A 41 9.94 6.79 -5.23
N ALA A 42 9.78 7.49 -6.34
CA ALA A 42 10.50 7.22 -7.57
C ALA A 42 11.62 8.25 -7.76
N VAL A 43 12.84 7.76 -7.99
CA VAL A 43 14.04 8.60 -8.19
C VAL A 43 14.58 8.38 -9.60
N PRO A 44 14.67 9.43 -10.44
CA PRO A 44 15.19 9.29 -11.80
C PRO A 44 16.70 9.02 -11.79
N ILE A 45 17.11 7.88 -12.37
CA ILE A 45 18.52 7.41 -12.38
C ILE A 45 19.40 8.25 -13.33
N ASN A 46 18.84 8.77 -14.43
CA ASN A 46 19.60 9.37 -15.53
C ASN A 46 19.73 10.91 -15.48
N ARG A 47 19.18 11.57 -14.45
CA ARG A 47 19.28 13.03 -14.29
C ARG A 47 19.62 13.41 -12.84
N PRO A 48 20.82 13.08 -12.36
CA PRO A 48 21.22 13.34 -10.97
C PRO A 48 21.27 14.83 -10.60
N GLN A 49 21.17 15.76 -11.55
CA GLN A 49 21.12 17.20 -11.29
C GLN A 49 19.69 17.76 -11.22
N GLN A 50 18.67 16.95 -11.57
CA GLN A 50 17.24 17.25 -11.39
C GLN A 50 16.68 16.23 -10.40
N GLU A 51 17.11 16.32 -9.13
CA GLU A 51 16.78 15.40 -8.04
C GLU A 51 15.34 15.54 -7.51
N GLU A 52 14.37 15.87 -8.36
CA GLU A 52 12.99 15.95 -7.87
C GLU A 52 12.43 14.53 -7.73
N ALA A 53 12.46 14.03 -6.49
CA ALA A 53 11.85 12.76 -6.14
C ALA A 53 10.34 12.84 -6.38
N ILE A 54 9.80 11.85 -7.09
CA ILE A 54 8.37 11.77 -7.34
C ILE A 54 7.75 10.97 -6.21
N HIS A 55 6.86 11.62 -5.45
CA HIS A 55 6.10 10.99 -4.38
C HIS A 55 4.76 10.49 -4.92
N VAL A 56 4.48 9.21 -4.73
CA VAL A 56 3.21 8.59 -5.10
C VAL A 56 2.53 8.04 -3.85
N ILE A 57 1.28 8.44 -3.64
CA ILE A 57 0.45 7.94 -2.54
C ILE A 57 -0.65 7.08 -3.14
N VAL A 58 -0.68 5.80 -2.77
CA VAL A 58 -1.75 4.87 -3.12
C VAL A 58 -2.65 4.73 -1.90
N ASN A 59 -3.88 5.22 -2.01
CA ASN A 59 -4.89 5.09 -0.95
C ASN A 59 -5.68 3.79 -1.17
N VAL A 60 -5.88 3.03 -0.10
CA VAL A 60 -6.80 1.89 -0.09
C VAL A 60 -8.19 2.42 0.20
N ILE A 61 -9.17 2.01 -0.61
CA ILE A 61 -10.57 2.37 -0.39
C ILE A 61 -11.15 1.36 0.59
N ASP A 62 -11.85 1.89 1.60
CA ASP A 62 -12.62 1.11 2.57
C ASP A 62 -13.82 0.47 1.86
N GLU A 63 -13.84 -0.86 1.83
CA GLU A 63 -14.99 -1.65 1.43
C GLU A 63 -15.72 -2.02 2.73
N ASN A 64 -16.98 -1.63 2.87
CA ASN A 64 -17.77 -1.89 4.09
C ASN A 64 -18.09 -3.39 4.27
N ASP A 65 -17.08 -4.19 4.62
CA ASP A 65 -17.10 -5.64 4.79
C ASP A 65 -17.17 -6.09 6.26
N ASN A 66 -17.06 -5.14 7.19
CA ASN A 66 -17.16 -5.38 8.63
C ASN A 66 -18.61 -5.38 9.12
N THR A 67 -19.02 -6.47 9.77
CA THR A 67 -20.37 -6.60 10.35
C THR A 67 -20.46 -5.83 11.68
N PRO A 68 -21.54 -5.06 11.95
CA PRO A 68 -21.69 -4.35 13.20
C PRO A 68 -21.72 -5.28 14.42
N THR A 69 -21.01 -4.90 15.48
CA THR A 69 -21.03 -5.60 16.77
C THR A 69 -21.59 -4.69 17.86
N PHE A 70 -22.57 -5.19 18.62
CA PHE A 70 -23.13 -4.48 19.77
C PHE A 70 -22.56 -5.04 21.08
N PRO A 71 -22.15 -4.20 22.03
CA PRO A 71 -21.83 -4.67 23.36
C PRO A 71 -23.07 -5.27 24.01
N VAL A 72 -22.92 -6.38 24.73
CA VAL A 72 -24.01 -6.99 25.49
C VAL A 72 -24.45 -5.99 26.56
N SER A 73 -25.71 -5.53 26.52
CA SER A 73 -26.24 -4.68 27.57
C SER A 73 -26.30 -5.49 28.87
N SER A 74 -25.82 -4.92 29.97
CA SER A 74 -25.92 -5.51 31.32
C SER A 74 -27.35 -5.44 31.89
N THR A 75 -28.37 -5.51 31.03
CA THR A 75 -29.79 -5.31 31.38
C THR A 75 -30.55 -6.65 31.36
N ASP A 76 -29.93 -7.68 31.94
CA ASP A 76 -30.60 -8.89 32.43
C ASP A 76 -30.16 -9.14 33.88
N GLN A 77 -30.19 -8.08 34.68
CA GLN A 77 -29.94 -8.15 36.10
C GLN A 77 -31.02 -7.35 36.84
N PHE A 78 -31.92 -8.13 37.44
CA PHE A 78 -32.83 -7.79 38.54
C PHE A 78 -34.18 -7.16 38.17
N TRP A 79 -35.19 -8.03 37.96
CA TRP A 79 -36.50 -7.84 38.58
C TRP A 79 -36.51 -8.57 39.92
#